data_AF-A0A968T2L0-F1
#
_entry.id   AF-A0A968T2L0-F1
#
_cell.length_a   1.000
_cell.length_b   1.000
_cell.length_c   1.000
_cell.angle_alpha   90.00
_cell.angle_beta   90.00
_cell.angle_gamma   90.00
#
_symmetry.space_group_name_H-M   'P 1'
#
loop_
_entity.id
_entity.type
_entity.pdbx_description
1 polymer ?
#
loop_
_entity_poly.entity_id
_entity_poly.type
_entity_poly.pdbx_seq_one_letter_code
_entity_poly.pdbx_strand_id
1 'polypeptide(L)'
;MRTFYLFKPGEEENGIELLNEFMRDIREISKKQDKNIQVAVRVPVTPAIGRKYGLDAVAWAKYGLVDIIIPSNYWYPTNLDIPVETWKAEIGANSSCIIAPGADLAFRCVEDWRTIVMHNSIETMRAFAVNAYSRGAGAVYLFNHFDWVIDKWTVDEDGEKVVSNDKPVIINEGGKMETVRGKPRIHVLTFASPDTGKIEAKLPRLIDKENTATFEIYTGPKPVTGKYIVRIGLDSLNGFHDAVFNVSVNGTKANQLGDLLKDTVSSIDKTNQIHVAKNLTEVAERVMQFEARAKILNAGYNTIEVGLESNMKQKVIWLEVYIH
;
A
#
# COMPACT_ATOMS: atom_id res chain seq x y z
N MET A 1 6.67 -11.18 -0.71
CA MET A 1 7.87 -11.94 -0.25
C MET A 1 7.50 -13.42 -0.24
N ARG A 2 8.39 -14.36 -0.55
CA ARG A 2 8.06 -15.79 -0.34
C ARG A 2 8.16 -16.09 1.16
N THR A 3 7.32 -16.98 1.66
CA THR A 3 6.98 -17.22 3.09
C THR A 3 8.05 -16.83 4.12
N PHE A 4 7.64 -16.11 5.17
CA PHE A 4 8.52 -15.62 6.24
C PHE A 4 8.62 -16.56 7.45
N TYR A 5 7.90 -17.68 7.44
CA TYR A 5 8.01 -18.71 8.47
C TYR A 5 9.24 -19.59 8.18
N LEU A 6 10.37 -19.25 8.81
CA LEU A 6 11.63 -20.00 8.68
C LEU A 6 11.95 -20.84 9.92
N PHE A 7 11.30 -20.57 11.04
CA PHE A 7 11.54 -21.21 12.33
C PHE A 7 10.24 -21.76 12.92
N LYS A 8 10.36 -22.68 13.88
CA LYS A 8 9.21 -23.12 14.66
C LYS A 8 8.71 -21.96 15.54
N PRO A 9 7.41 -21.91 15.86
CA PRO A 9 6.88 -20.91 16.77
C PRO A 9 7.63 -20.92 18.12
N GLY A 10 8.18 -19.78 18.51
CA GLY A 10 8.97 -19.60 19.74
C GLY A 10 10.48 -19.79 19.58
N GLU A 11 10.97 -20.23 18.42
CA GLU A 11 12.40 -20.40 18.12
C GLU A 11 12.98 -19.22 17.31
N GLU A 12 12.20 -18.17 17.03
CA GLU A 12 12.59 -17.09 16.12
C GLU A 12 13.81 -16.30 16.61
N GLU A 13 13.94 -16.08 17.93
CA GLU A 13 15.08 -15.36 18.53
C GLU A 13 16.39 -16.13 18.32
N ASN A 14 16.40 -17.43 18.61
CA ASN A 14 17.56 -18.30 18.31
C ASN A 14 17.83 -18.35 16.80
N GLY A 15 16.77 -18.26 16.00
CA GLY A 15 16.85 -18.19 14.55
C GLY A 15 17.58 -16.94 14.02
N ILE A 16 17.56 -15.82 14.75
CA ILE A 16 18.29 -14.60 14.37
C ILE A 16 19.79 -14.88 14.31
N GLU A 17 20.35 -15.54 15.33
CA GLU A 17 21.77 -15.86 15.38
C GLU A 17 22.17 -16.78 14.23
N LEU A 18 21.37 -17.82 13.97
CA LEU A 18 21.59 -18.75 12.87
C LEU A 18 21.57 -18.05 11.51
N LEU A 19 20.60 -17.16 11.26
CA LEU A 19 20.55 -16.43 10.00
C LEU A 19 21.64 -15.36 9.90
N ASN A 20 22.09 -14.77 11.01
CA ASN A 20 23.25 -13.89 11.00
C ASN A 20 24.51 -14.63 10.52
N GLU A 21 24.75 -15.85 11.01
CA GLU A 21 25.85 -16.70 10.55
C GLU A 21 25.69 -17.08 9.07
N PHE A 22 24.51 -17.56 8.68
CA PHE A 22 24.21 -17.86 7.28
C PHE A 22 24.49 -16.66 6.35
N MET A 23 24.12 -15.44 6.76
CA MET A 23 24.37 -14.24 5.97
C MET A 23 25.85 -13.86 5.90
N ARG A 24 26.67 -14.20 6.92
CA ARG A 24 28.13 -14.05 6.86
C ARG A 24 28.71 -15.00 5.81
N ASP A 25 28.30 -16.25 5.82
CA ASP A 25 28.76 -17.25 4.84
C ASP A 25 28.41 -16.81 3.40
N ILE A 26 27.17 -16.36 3.17
CA ILE A 26 26.75 -15.81 1.87
C ILE A 26 27.61 -14.62 1.45
N ARG A 27 27.91 -13.70 2.39
CA ARG A 27 28.77 -12.55 2.08
C ARG A 27 30.19 -12.99 1.75
N GLU A 28 30.77 -13.95 2.47
CA GLU A 28 32.09 -14.50 2.13
C GLU A 28 32.13 -15.13 0.74
N ILE A 29 31.11 -15.93 0.40
CA ILE A 29 30.97 -16.53 -0.93
C ILE A 29 30.90 -15.44 -2.00
N SER A 30 30.10 -14.39 -1.77
CA SER A 30 29.96 -13.28 -2.73
C SER A 30 31.29 -12.54 -2.99
N LYS A 31 32.12 -12.37 -1.94
CA LYS A 31 33.41 -11.68 -2.02
C LYS A 31 34.52 -12.52 -2.67
N LYS A 32 34.42 -13.85 -2.62
CA LYS A 32 35.40 -14.77 -3.24
C LYS A 32 35.29 -14.82 -4.77
N GLN A 33 34.21 -14.32 -5.33
CA GLN A 33 34.03 -14.27 -6.78
C GLN A 33 34.78 -13.08 -7.37
N ASP A 34 35.40 -13.25 -8.54
CA ASP A 34 36.09 -12.18 -9.30
C ASP A 34 35.09 -11.19 -9.97
N LYS A 35 33.93 -11.00 -9.34
CA LYS A 35 32.85 -10.13 -9.79
C LYS A 35 32.25 -9.46 -8.56
N ASN A 36 31.84 -8.20 -8.73
CA ASN A 36 31.12 -7.48 -7.67
C ASN A 36 29.70 -8.03 -7.51
N ILE A 37 29.53 -9.12 -6.75
CA ILE A 37 28.23 -9.75 -6.50
C ILE A 37 27.56 -9.06 -5.32
N GLN A 38 26.42 -8.42 -5.59
CA GLN A 38 25.57 -7.82 -4.56
C GLN A 38 24.65 -8.84 -3.91
N VAL A 39 24.37 -8.65 -2.62
CA VAL A 39 23.46 -9.48 -1.83
C VAL A 39 22.21 -8.66 -1.49
N ALA A 40 21.04 -9.15 -1.90
CA ALA A 40 19.75 -8.52 -1.62
C ALA A 40 18.89 -9.45 -0.77
N VAL A 41 18.13 -8.88 0.17
CA VAL A 41 17.18 -9.62 1.02
C VAL A 41 15.78 -9.03 0.91
N ARG A 42 14.77 -9.89 0.86
CA ARG A 42 13.37 -9.50 1.02
C ARG A 42 12.92 -9.81 2.43
N VAL A 43 12.35 -8.82 3.10
CA VAL A 43 11.97 -8.89 4.51
C VAL A 43 10.58 -8.29 4.73
N PRO A 44 9.94 -8.54 5.89
CA PRO A 44 8.69 -7.88 6.25
C PRO A 44 8.77 -6.35 6.22
N VAL A 45 7.59 -5.72 6.21
CA VAL A 45 7.39 -4.26 6.02
C VAL A 45 8.26 -3.40 6.94
N THR A 46 8.43 -3.79 8.20
CA THR A 46 9.18 -3.02 9.20
C THR A 46 10.30 -3.86 9.82
N PRO A 47 11.36 -3.21 10.36
CA PRO A 47 12.45 -3.91 11.05
C PRO A 47 11.94 -4.78 12.21
N ALA A 48 11.00 -4.24 12.99
CA ALA A 48 10.42 -4.93 14.15
C ALA A 48 9.66 -6.21 13.76
N ILE A 49 8.89 -6.17 12.65
CA ILE A 49 8.21 -7.37 12.14
C ILE A 49 9.26 -8.37 11.65
N GLY A 50 10.29 -7.91 10.94
CA GLY A 50 11.41 -8.74 10.49
C GLY A 50 12.04 -9.54 11.63
N ARG A 51 12.49 -8.86 12.69
CA ARG A 51 13.10 -9.51 13.86
C ARG A 51 12.17 -10.52 14.54
N LYS A 52 10.87 -10.22 14.64
CA LYS A 52 9.89 -11.16 15.21
C LYS A 52 9.87 -12.50 14.47
N TYR A 53 10.17 -12.49 13.17
CA TYR A 53 10.25 -13.71 12.34
C TYR A 53 11.69 -14.22 12.14
N GLY A 54 12.64 -13.78 12.96
CA GLY A 54 14.05 -14.20 12.90
C GLY A 54 14.90 -13.46 11.85
N LEU A 55 14.36 -12.43 11.19
CA LEU A 55 15.00 -11.71 10.08
C LEU A 55 15.55 -10.35 10.53
N ASP A 56 16.78 -10.31 11.06
CA ASP A 56 17.43 -9.05 11.48
C ASP A 56 18.25 -8.39 10.36
N ALA A 57 17.56 -7.91 9.32
CA ALA A 57 18.21 -7.22 8.21
C ALA A 57 18.90 -5.90 8.63
N VAL A 58 18.54 -5.32 9.78
CA VAL A 58 19.25 -4.15 10.31
C VAL A 58 20.67 -4.52 10.73
N ALA A 59 20.85 -5.64 11.46
CA ALA A 59 22.17 -6.16 11.79
C ALA A 59 22.96 -6.49 10.52
N TRP A 60 22.33 -7.16 9.55
CA TRP A 60 22.99 -7.51 8.29
C TRP A 60 23.50 -6.28 7.54
N ALA A 61 22.72 -5.19 7.47
CA ALA A 61 23.16 -3.95 6.84
C ALA A 61 24.31 -3.28 7.62
N LYS A 62 24.23 -3.23 8.96
CA LYS A 62 25.28 -2.65 9.80
C LYS A 62 26.62 -3.38 9.68
N TYR A 63 26.58 -4.70 9.52
CA TYR A 63 27.76 -5.52 9.32
C TYR A 63 28.24 -5.58 7.87
N GLY A 64 27.60 -4.86 6.95
CA GLY A 64 27.95 -4.88 5.52
C GLY A 64 27.70 -6.23 4.84
N LEU A 65 26.74 -7.01 5.34
CA LEU A 65 26.39 -8.33 4.81
C LEU A 65 25.38 -8.23 3.67
N VAL A 66 24.59 -7.17 3.59
CA VAL A 66 23.59 -6.94 2.52
C VAL A 66 23.77 -5.58 1.85
N ASP A 67 23.55 -5.55 0.54
CA ASP A 67 23.63 -4.33 -0.28
C ASP A 67 22.24 -3.73 -0.51
N ILE A 68 21.18 -4.55 -0.49
CA ILE A 68 19.81 -4.12 -0.75
C ILE A 68 18.85 -4.80 0.24
N ILE A 69 18.03 -4.02 0.94
CA ILE A 69 16.90 -4.51 1.74
C ILE A 69 15.62 -4.14 1.01
N ILE A 70 14.76 -5.13 0.78
CA ILE A 70 13.48 -5.01 0.09
C ILE A 70 12.36 -5.28 1.11
N PRO A 71 11.95 -4.28 1.89
CA PRO A 71 10.80 -4.41 2.77
C PRO A 71 9.54 -4.54 1.92
N SER A 72 8.72 -5.55 2.18
CA SER A 72 7.48 -5.76 1.43
C SER A 72 6.47 -6.59 2.23
N ASN A 73 5.21 -6.56 1.81
CA ASN A 73 4.23 -7.52 2.29
C ASN A 73 4.57 -8.96 1.81
N TYR A 74 4.00 -9.95 2.49
CA TYR A 74 4.08 -11.35 2.07
C TYR A 74 3.49 -11.56 0.66
N TRP A 75 2.27 -11.07 0.43
CA TRP A 75 1.66 -11.10 -0.90
C TRP A 75 0.86 -9.81 -1.12
N TYR A 76 -0.41 -9.88 -1.50
CA TYR A 76 -1.29 -8.71 -1.51
C TYR A 76 -1.85 -8.39 -0.11
N PRO A 77 -2.02 -7.09 0.22
CA PRO A 77 -1.88 -5.95 -0.69
C PRO A 77 -0.43 -5.48 -0.86
N THR A 78 -0.14 -4.77 -1.96
CA THR A 78 0.98 -3.82 -2.00
C THR A 78 0.79 -2.81 -0.86
N ASN A 79 1.79 -2.64 -0.01
CA ASN A 79 1.73 -1.67 1.09
C ASN A 79 2.29 -0.31 0.63
N LEU A 80 1.44 0.71 0.56
CA LEU A 80 1.88 2.08 0.20
C LEU A 80 2.52 2.85 1.36
N ASP A 81 2.51 2.28 2.57
CA ASP A 81 2.94 2.91 3.81
C ASP A 81 4.15 2.17 4.43
N ILE A 82 5.06 1.67 3.59
CA ILE A 82 6.34 1.10 4.05
C ILE A 82 7.19 2.24 4.66
N PRO A 83 7.64 2.13 5.92
CA PRO A 83 8.36 3.21 6.61
C PRO A 83 9.86 3.19 6.27
N VAL A 84 10.21 3.70 5.10
CA VAL A 84 11.60 3.72 4.61
C VAL A 84 12.53 4.53 5.52
N GLU A 85 12.03 5.63 6.05
CA GLU A 85 12.71 6.49 7.02
C GLU A 85 13.13 5.72 8.27
N THR A 86 12.28 4.82 8.78
CA THR A 86 12.60 3.97 9.93
C THR A 86 13.71 2.99 9.59
N TRP A 87 13.63 2.33 8.43
CA TRP A 87 14.71 1.46 7.96
C TRP A 87 16.05 2.20 7.87
N LYS A 88 16.06 3.39 7.25
CA LYS A 88 17.28 4.22 7.11
C LYS A 88 17.83 4.66 8.46
N ALA A 89 16.97 5.08 9.39
CA ALA A 89 17.37 5.44 10.73
C ALA A 89 18.01 4.26 11.47
N GLU A 90 17.40 3.07 11.36
CA GLU A 90 17.88 1.88 12.07
C GLU A 90 19.19 1.32 11.50
N ILE A 91 19.39 1.29 10.18
CA ILE A 91 20.65 0.83 9.57
C ILE A 91 21.80 1.84 9.74
N GLY A 92 21.46 3.11 10.01
CA GLY A 92 22.40 4.19 10.25
C GLY A 92 22.75 5.00 9.00
N ALA A 93 22.99 6.29 9.19
CA ALA A 93 23.19 7.28 8.11
C ALA A 93 24.40 6.99 7.19
N ASN A 94 25.38 6.24 7.68
CA ASN A 94 26.60 5.88 6.93
C ASN A 94 26.46 4.54 6.18
N SER A 95 25.32 3.85 6.27
CA SER A 95 25.12 2.60 5.55
C SER A 95 25.05 2.84 4.05
N SER A 96 25.78 2.04 3.27
CA SER A 96 25.66 2.00 1.81
C SER A 96 24.50 1.12 1.34
N CYS A 97 23.78 0.47 2.25
CA CYS A 97 22.68 -0.43 1.93
C CYS A 97 21.49 0.37 1.38
N ILE A 98 20.96 -0.06 0.23
CA ILE A 98 19.80 0.55 -0.40
C ILE A 98 18.53 -0.04 0.20
N ILE A 99 17.59 0.81 0.60
CA ILE A 99 16.21 0.40 0.90
C ILE A 99 15.39 0.52 -0.39
N ALA A 100 14.80 -0.60 -0.82
CA ALA A 100 14.01 -0.71 -2.04
C ALA A 100 12.62 -1.32 -1.75
N PRO A 101 11.62 -0.54 -1.32
CA PRO A 101 10.28 -1.04 -1.01
C PRO A 101 9.70 -1.89 -2.14
N GLY A 102 9.09 -3.02 -1.78
CA GLY A 102 8.53 -3.97 -2.74
C GLY A 102 7.01 -3.85 -2.89
N ALA A 103 6.56 -3.67 -4.13
CA ALA A 103 5.16 -3.79 -4.53
C ALA A 103 4.83 -5.21 -4.99
N ASP A 104 3.59 -5.63 -4.77
CA ASP A 104 2.99 -6.86 -5.30
C ASP A 104 1.96 -6.50 -6.40
N LEU A 105 1.13 -7.44 -6.88
CA LEU A 105 0.24 -7.28 -8.03
C LEU A 105 -1.09 -6.53 -7.73
N ALA A 106 -1.50 -6.45 -6.47
CA ALA A 106 -2.84 -5.98 -6.11
C ALA A 106 -2.92 -5.24 -4.77
N PHE A 107 -3.99 -4.49 -4.60
CA PHE A 107 -4.41 -3.79 -3.39
C PHE A 107 -5.70 -4.37 -2.83
N ARG A 108 -5.86 -4.23 -1.52
CA ARG A 108 -7.08 -4.47 -0.76
C ARG A 108 -6.97 -3.76 0.58
N CYS A 109 -8.11 -3.36 1.13
CA CYS A 109 -8.17 -2.64 2.40
C CYS A 109 -8.41 -3.57 3.60
N VAL A 110 -9.01 -4.75 3.39
CA VAL A 110 -9.39 -5.70 4.46
C VAL A 110 -8.53 -6.96 4.41
N GLU A 111 -8.06 -7.41 5.59
CA GLU A 111 -7.24 -8.61 5.77
C GLU A 111 -8.09 -9.90 5.80
N ASP A 112 -8.94 -10.10 4.78
CA ASP A 112 -9.60 -11.38 4.54
C ASP A 112 -9.25 -11.87 3.13
N TRP A 113 -8.79 -13.12 3.04
CA TRP A 113 -8.40 -13.77 1.79
C TRP A 113 -9.56 -13.91 0.80
N ARG A 114 -10.81 -13.86 1.27
CA ARG A 114 -12.03 -13.84 0.44
C ARG A 114 -12.44 -12.44 -0.02
N THR A 115 -11.75 -11.40 0.45
CA THR A 115 -12.05 -10.01 0.07
C THR A 115 -11.64 -9.77 -1.38
N ILE A 116 -12.42 -8.90 -2.03
CA ILE A 116 -12.16 -8.37 -3.35
C ILE A 116 -10.81 -7.66 -3.39
N VAL A 117 -9.96 -8.08 -4.32
CA VAL A 117 -8.68 -7.42 -4.61
C VAL A 117 -8.80 -6.58 -5.88
N MET A 118 -8.07 -5.48 -5.93
CA MET A 118 -7.95 -4.68 -7.14
C MET A 118 -6.50 -4.73 -7.62
N HIS A 119 -6.28 -5.15 -8.85
CA HIS A 119 -4.94 -5.12 -9.42
C HIS A 119 -4.42 -3.68 -9.53
N ASN A 120 -3.09 -3.49 -9.48
CA ASN A 120 -2.52 -2.15 -9.58
C ASN A 120 -2.83 -1.48 -10.93
N SER A 121 -3.20 -0.19 -10.92
CA SER A 121 -3.17 0.69 -12.10
C SER A 121 -1.89 1.53 -12.13
N ILE A 122 -1.65 2.28 -13.22
CA ILE A 122 -0.53 3.23 -13.29
C ILE A 122 -0.59 4.26 -12.15
N GLU A 123 -1.77 4.77 -11.80
CA GLU A 123 -1.95 5.77 -10.75
C GLU A 123 -1.59 5.20 -9.37
N THR A 124 -2.00 3.96 -9.08
CA THR A 124 -1.63 3.30 -7.81
C THR A 124 -0.13 3.01 -7.72
N MET A 125 0.50 2.67 -8.85
CA MET A 125 1.95 2.44 -8.88
C MET A 125 2.76 3.74 -8.83
N ARG A 126 2.24 4.83 -9.42
CA ARG A 126 2.79 6.19 -9.21
C ARG A 126 2.69 6.59 -7.75
N ALA A 127 1.56 6.33 -7.08
CA ALA A 127 1.42 6.57 -5.65
C ALA A 127 2.47 5.81 -4.83
N PHE A 128 2.63 4.51 -5.10
CA PHE A 128 3.66 3.68 -4.46
C PHE A 128 5.08 4.24 -4.65
N ALA A 129 5.45 4.58 -5.90
CA ALA A 129 6.76 5.15 -6.21
C ALA A 129 6.97 6.50 -5.51
N VAL A 130 6.01 7.42 -5.61
CA VAL A 130 6.09 8.72 -4.94
C VAL A 130 6.29 8.54 -3.44
N ASN A 131 5.54 7.65 -2.80
CA ASN A 131 5.63 7.42 -1.38
C ASN A 131 6.98 6.83 -0.97
N ALA A 132 7.50 5.86 -1.72
CA ALA A 132 8.81 5.27 -1.46
C ALA A 132 9.94 6.30 -1.59
N TYR A 133 9.97 7.06 -2.70
CA TYR A 133 11.04 8.02 -2.95
C TYR A 133 10.97 9.24 -2.03
N SER A 134 9.78 9.73 -1.66
CA SER A 134 9.68 10.87 -0.73
C SER A 134 10.15 10.53 0.69
N ARG A 135 10.15 9.23 1.03
CA ARG A 135 10.71 8.70 2.27
C ARG A 135 12.19 8.29 2.15
N GLY A 136 12.79 8.52 0.98
CA GLY A 136 14.22 8.36 0.75
C GLY A 136 14.65 6.97 0.30
N ALA A 137 13.76 6.18 -0.31
CA ALA A 137 14.11 4.91 -0.96
C ALA A 137 15.12 5.14 -2.09
N GLY A 138 16.05 4.20 -2.27
CA GLY A 138 17.00 4.25 -3.39
C GLY A 138 16.46 3.60 -4.66
N ALA A 139 15.42 2.77 -4.54
CA ALA A 139 14.74 2.11 -5.65
C ALA A 139 13.31 1.70 -5.23
N VAL A 140 12.53 1.23 -6.19
CA VAL A 140 11.31 0.43 -5.95
C VAL A 140 11.51 -0.95 -6.54
N TYR A 141 10.95 -1.98 -5.89
CA TYR A 141 11.02 -3.36 -6.34
C TYR A 141 9.63 -3.85 -6.76
N LEU A 142 9.51 -4.43 -7.95
CA LEU A 142 8.23 -4.94 -8.46
C LEU A 142 8.20 -6.47 -8.39
N PHE A 143 7.32 -7.03 -7.57
CA PHE A 143 7.12 -8.47 -7.44
C PHE A 143 5.79 -8.91 -8.06
N ASN A 144 5.78 -10.04 -8.75
CA ASN A 144 4.65 -10.52 -9.56
C ASN A 144 4.23 -9.61 -10.73
N HIS A 145 5.00 -8.57 -11.07
CA HIS A 145 4.77 -7.73 -12.24
C HIS A 145 5.45 -8.32 -13.49
N PHE A 146 4.92 -9.44 -13.99
CA PHE A 146 5.40 -10.09 -15.21
C PHE A 146 4.86 -9.40 -16.49
N ASP A 147 5.10 -9.94 -17.68
CA ASP A 147 4.71 -9.39 -18.98
C ASP A 147 3.22 -9.56 -19.34
N TRP A 148 2.42 -10.22 -18.48
CA TRP A 148 1.02 -10.53 -18.78
C TRP A 148 0.19 -9.24 -18.86
N VAL A 149 -0.49 -9.01 -19.98
CA VAL A 149 -1.44 -7.90 -20.11
C VAL A 149 -2.66 -8.22 -19.25
N ILE A 150 -2.98 -7.32 -18.33
CA ILE A 150 -4.22 -7.38 -17.57
C ILE A 150 -4.98 -6.12 -17.99
N ASP A 151 -6.01 -6.28 -18.81
CA ASP A 151 -6.89 -5.17 -19.19
C ASP A 151 -7.55 -4.63 -17.91
N LYS A 152 -7.26 -3.38 -17.57
CA LYS A 152 -7.81 -2.69 -16.39
C LYS A 152 -8.37 -1.37 -16.84
N TRP A 153 -9.50 -1.01 -16.24
CA TRP A 153 -10.12 0.25 -16.57
C TRP A 153 -10.29 1.00 -15.25
N THR A 154 -9.71 2.19 -15.16
CA THR A 154 -9.89 3.11 -14.04
C THR A 154 -11.08 4.02 -14.30
N VAL A 155 -11.40 4.83 -13.30
CA VAL A 155 -12.41 5.88 -13.41
C VAL A 155 -11.73 7.20 -13.17
N ASP A 156 -11.83 8.12 -14.14
CA ASP A 156 -11.24 9.44 -14.03
C ASP A 156 -11.98 10.35 -13.04
N GLU A 157 -11.71 11.65 -13.09
CA GLU A 157 -12.34 12.62 -12.20
C GLU A 157 -13.82 12.87 -12.49
N ASP A 158 -14.27 12.61 -13.72
CA ASP A 158 -15.64 12.85 -14.16
C ASP A 158 -16.51 11.57 -14.05
N GLY A 159 -15.91 10.45 -13.64
CA GLY A 159 -16.62 9.18 -13.55
C GLY A 159 -16.49 8.33 -14.82
N GLU A 160 -15.68 8.76 -15.79
CA GLU A 160 -15.56 8.09 -17.08
C GLU A 160 -14.53 6.96 -17.06
N LYS A 161 -14.82 5.94 -17.87
CA LYS A 161 -14.07 4.68 -17.88
C LYS A 161 -12.81 4.80 -18.74
N VAL A 162 -11.63 4.58 -18.16
CA VAL A 162 -10.34 4.72 -18.85
C VAL A 162 -9.62 3.37 -18.92
N VAL A 163 -9.43 2.81 -20.12
CA VAL A 163 -8.70 1.54 -20.34
C VAL A 163 -7.20 1.78 -20.31
N SER A 164 -6.47 0.97 -19.56
CA SER A 164 -5.05 1.21 -19.34
C SER A 164 -4.24 -0.09 -19.44
N ASN A 165 -3.25 -0.11 -20.36
CA ASN A 165 -2.19 -1.12 -20.40
C ASN A 165 -0.90 -0.48 -19.85
N ASP A 166 -0.80 -0.49 -18.52
CA ASP A 166 0.06 0.41 -17.77
C ASP A 166 1.48 -0.07 -17.54
N LYS A 167 1.79 -1.31 -17.95
CA LYS A 167 3.07 -1.95 -17.60
C LYS A 167 4.28 -1.28 -18.25
N PRO A 168 4.29 -0.96 -19.56
CA PRO A 168 5.40 -0.20 -20.15
C PRO A 168 5.55 1.17 -19.49
N VAL A 169 4.43 1.81 -19.12
CA VAL A 169 4.44 3.14 -18.50
C VAL A 169 5.09 3.08 -17.11
N ILE A 170 4.73 2.12 -16.25
CA ILE A 170 5.33 2.04 -14.92
C ILE A 170 6.81 1.64 -14.96
N ILE A 171 7.24 0.83 -15.92
CA ILE A 171 8.67 0.49 -16.08
C ILE A 171 9.48 1.74 -16.46
N ASN A 172 8.92 2.63 -17.28
CA ASN A 172 9.58 3.88 -17.68
C ASN A 172 9.47 4.99 -16.63
N GLU A 173 8.36 5.05 -15.88
CA GLU A 173 8.09 6.14 -14.95
C GLU A 173 8.45 5.80 -13.50
N GLY A 174 8.19 4.58 -13.03
CA GLY A 174 8.22 4.22 -11.61
C GLY A 174 9.59 4.20 -10.97
N GLY A 175 10.67 4.32 -11.76
CA GLY A 175 12.05 4.19 -11.27
C GLY A 175 12.64 5.44 -10.61
N LYS A 176 11.97 6.59 -10.66
CA LYS A 176 12.46 7.87 -10.10
C LYS A 176 11.32 8.77 -9.66
N MET A 177 11.57 9.68 -8.70
CA MET A 177 10.58 10.65 -8.23
C MET A 177 10.15 11.61 -9.35
N GLU A 178 11.09 12.10 -10.15
CA GLU A 178 10.88 13.15 -11.15
C GLU A 178 9.91 12.71 -12.25
N THR A 179 9.85 11.41 -12.53
CA THR A 179 9.03 10.81 -13.59
C THR A 179 7.60 10.49 -13.14
N VAL A 180 7.34 10.45 -11.83
CA VAL A 180 5.99 10.20 -11.26
C VAL A 180 5.39 11.42 -10.56
N ARG A 181 6.22 12.39 -10.14
CA ARG A 181 5.77 13.60 -9.46
C ARG A 181 4.89 14.44 -10.38
N GLY A 182 3.78 14.96 -9.83
CA GLY A 182 2.84 15.82 -10.56
C GLY A 182 1.94 15.08 -11.54
N LYS A 183 1.94 13.74 -11.51
CA LYS A 183 1.01 12.90 -12.28
C LYS A 183 -0.13 12.39 -11.40
N PRO A 184 -1.27 12.01 -12.00
CA PRO A 184 -2.38 11.42 -11.26
C PRO A 184 -1.97 10.16 -10.52
N ARG A 185 -2.44 10.03 -9.28
CA ARG A 185 -2.02 8.96 -8.36
C ARG A 185 -3.14 8.56 -7.39
N ILE A 186 -3.25 7.27 -7.11
CA ILE A 186 -4.26 6.69 -6.21
C ILE A 186 -3.57 6.05 -5.01
N HIS A 187 -3.83 6.59 -3.82
CA HIS A 187 -3.32 6.05 -2.56
C HIS A 187 -4.40 5.19 -1.91
N VAL A 188 -4.18 3.88 -1.81
CA VAL A 188 -5.15 2.95 -1.20
C VAL A 188 -4.79 2.71 0.27
N LEU A 189 -5.77 2.69 1.18
CA LEU A 189 -5.54 2.41 2.59
C LEU A 189 -5.34 0.91 2.84
N THR A 190 -4.10 0.45 2.74
CA THR A 190 -3.73 -0.95 2.93
C THR A 190 -3.24 -1.25 4.35
N PHE A 191 -2.92 -2.51 4.59
CA PHE A 191 -2.38 -3.03 5.85
C PHE A 191 -1.01 -3.70 5.65
N ALA A 192 -0.28 -3.90 6.76
CA ALA A 192 0.97 -4.64 6.77
C ALA A 192 0.70 -6.15 6.92
N SER A 193 1.40 -6.97 6.14
CA SER A 193 1.32 -8.43 6.19
C SER A 193 2.71 -9.05 6.02
N PRO A 194 3.20 -9.89 6.95
CA PRO A 194 2.48 -10.38 8.12
C PRO A 194 2.19 -9.32 9.17
N ASP A 195 1.00 -9.39 9.74
CA ASP A 195 0.73 -8.73 11.02
C ASP A 195 1.32 -9.57 12.16
N THR A 196 1.82 -8.87 13.17
CA THR A 196 2.36 -9.46 14.38
C THR A 196 1.31 -9.61 15.49
N GLY A 197 0.02 -9.36 15.19
CA GLY A 197 -1.08 -9.29 16.15
C GLY A 197 -1.04 -8.02 17.01
N LYS A 198 -0.18 -7.06 16.66
CA LYS A 198 0.00 -5.78 17.36
C LYS A 198 -0.49 -4.60 16.53
N ILE A 199 -0.70 -4.77 15.23
CA ILE A 199 -1.17 -3.71 14.35
C ILE A 199 -2.67 -3.94 14.17
N GLU A 200 -3.47 -3.04 14.73
CA GLU A 200 -4.91 -3.11 14.54
C GLU A 200 -5.24 -2.95 13.05
N ALA A 201 -6.08 -3.85 12.51
CA ALA A 201 -6.51 -3.79 11.13
C ALA A 201 -7.24 -2.46 10.87
N LYS A 202 -6.73 -1.66 9.91
CA LYS A 202 -7.28 -0.33 9.60
C LYS A 202 -8.72 -0.41 9.09
N LEU A 203 -9.05 -1.45 8.32
CA LEU A 203 -10.40 -1.74 7.81
C LEU A 203 -10.67 -3.26 7.94
N PRO A 204 -11.93 -3.68 8.08
CA PRO A 204 -13.15 -2.88 8.02
C PRO A 204 -13.38 -2.06 9.30
N ARG A 205 -14.15 -0.97 9.19
CA ARG A 205 -14.59 -0.17 10.36
C ARG A 205 -16.10 -0.05 10.39
N LEU A 206 -16.69 -0.37 11.54
CA LEU A 206 -18.09 -0.10 11.82
C LEU A 206 -18.21 1.34 12.34
N ILE A 207 -19.06 2.14 11.71
CA ILE A 207 -19.26 3.56 11.99
C ILE A 207 -20.74 3.78 12.29
N ASP A 208 -21.01 4.57 13.31
CA ASP A 208 -22.32 5.13 13.60
C ASP A 208 -22.20 6.61 14.00
N LYS A 209 -23.30 7.20 14.48
CA LYS A 209 -23.34 8.62 14.82
C LYS A 209 -22.41 9.00 15.98
N GLU A 210 -22.12 8.06 16.88
CA GLU A 210 -21.28 8.30 18.06
C GLU A 210 -19.84 7.81 17.82
N ASN A 211 -19.68 6.80 16.96
CA ASN A 211 -18.40 6.17 16.68
C ASN A 211 -17.91 6.54 15.27
N THR A 212 -17.11 7.60 15.19
CA THR A 212 -16.39 7.99 13.95
C THR A 212 -15.11 7.18 13.77
N ALA A 213 -14.60 7.10 12.54
CA ALA A 213 -13.30 6.49 12.25
C ALA A 213 -12.30 7.52 11.72
N THR A 214 -11.05 7.42 12.15
CA THR A 214 -9.94 8.26 11.70
C THR A 214 -8.89 7.38 11.03
N PHE A 215 -8.42 7.82 9.86
CA PHE A 215 -7.44 7.09 9.06
C PHE A 215 -6.29 8.00 8.66
N GLU A 216 -5.06 7.51 8.88
CA GLU A 216 -3.85 8.15 8.39
C GLU A 216 -3.44 7.54 7.05
N ILE A 217 -3.29 8.39 6.04
CA ILE A 217 -2.80 8.00 4.72
C ILE A 217 -1.60 8.84 4.31
N TYR A 218 -0.48 8.17 4.03
CA TYR A 218 0.71 8.84 3.50
C TYR A 218 0.53 9.08 2.00
N THR A 219 0.56 10.35 1.59
CA THR A 219 0.38 10.75 0.19
C THR A 219 1.60 11.49 -0.36
N GLY A 220 2.80 11.22 0.17
CA GLY A 220 4.04 11.80 -0.34
C GLY A 220 4.07 13.34 -0.34
N PRO A 221 4.76 14.00 -1.29
CA PRO A 221 4.85 15.45 -1.33
C PRO A 221 3.47 16.11 -1.47
N LYS A 222 3.30 17.25 -0.81
CA LYS A 222 2.09 18.08 -0.92
C LYS A 222 1.88 18.49 -2.39
N PRO A 223 0.71 18.25 -3.00
CA PRO A 223 0.42 18.75 -4.34
C PRO A 223 0.29 20.28 -4.33
N VAL A 224 0.77 20.92 -5.40
CA VAL A 224 0.75 22.39 -5.54
C VAL A 224 -0.63 22.88 -5.97
N THR A 225 -1.22 22.17 -6.93
CA THR A 225 -2.55 22.38 -7.50
C THR A 225 -3.26 21.03 -7.63
N GLY A 226 -4.54 21.03 -8.00
CA GLY A 226 -5.26 19.80 -8.30
C GLY A 226 -6.37 19.45 -7.29
N LYS A 227 -7.01 18.32 -7.54
CA LYS A 227 -8.10 17.77 -6.72
C LYS A 227 -7.57 16.70 -5.77
N TYR A 228 -8.17 16.61 -4.59
CA TYR A 228 -7.93 15.53 -3.62
C TYR A 228 -9.26 14.86 -3.33
N ILE A 229 -9.50 13.72 -3.96
CA ILE A 229 -10.78 13.02 -3.88
C ILE A 229 -10.61 11.81 -2.97
N VAL A 230 -11.23 11.88 -1.79
CA VAL A 230 -11.38 10.73 -0.89
C VAL A 230 -12.53 9.88 -1.41
N ARG A 231 -12.29 8.58 -1.57
CA ARG A 231 -13.33 7.61 -1.93
C ARG A 231 -13.48 6.57 -0.83
N ILE A 232 -14.70 6.37 -0.34
CA ILE A 232 -15.00 5.37 0.69
C ILE A 232 -16.00 4.34 0.15
N GLY A 233 -15.72 3.06 0.39
CA GLY A 233 -16.58 1.95 -0.03
C GLY A 233 -17.28 1.30 1.15
N LEU A 234 -18.58 1.07 1.01
CA LEU A 234 -19.45 0.47 2.03
C LEU A 234 -19.76 -1.00 1.75
N ASP A 235 -19.90 -1.76 2.83
CA ASP A 235 -20.50 -3.10 2.79
C ASP A 235 -22.03 -3.04 2.67
N SER A 236 -22.67 -4.19 2.45
CA SER A 236 -24.10 -4.35 2.21
C SER A 236 -24.99 -4.28 3.47
N LEU A 237 -24.62 -3.50 4.48
CA LEU A 237 -25.44 -3.38 5.70
C LEU A 237 -26.78 -2.70 5.41
N ASN A 238 -27.83 -3.06 6.15
CA ASN A 238 -29.17 -2.49 5.95
C ASN A 238 -29.13 -0.95 5.93
N GLY A 239 -29.74 -0.35 4.90
CA GLY A 239 -29.77 1.11 4.73
C GLY A 239 -28.50 1.73 4.12
N PHE A 240 -27.54 0.95 3.60
CA PHE A 240 -26.30 1.50 3.02
C PHE A 240 -26.54 2.48 1.87
N HIS A 241 -27.64 2.30 1.11
CA HIS A 241 -28.05 3.21 0.03
C HIS A 241 -28.41 4.62 0.54
N ASP A 242 -29.03 4.70 1.72
CA ASP A 242 -29.53 5.95 2.30
C ASP A 242 -28.55 6.58 3.30
N ALA A 243 -27.41 5.92 3.55
CA ALA A 243 -26.41 6.38 4.50
C ALA A 243 -25.78 7.70 4.05
N VAL A 244 -25.75 8.69 4.95
CA VAL A 244 -25.13 10.00 4.71
C VAL A 244 -23.90 10.14 5.58
N PHE A 245 -22.75 10.38 4.94
CA PHE A 245 -21.45 10.48 5.59
C PHE A 245 -20.93 11.91 5.58
N ASN A 246 -20.26 12.27 6.67
CA ASN A 246 -19.40 13.44 6.73
C ASN A 246 -17.94 12.98 6.66
N VAL A 247 -17.20 13.54 5.71
CA VAL A 247 -15.76 13.31 5.58
C VAL A 247 -15.01 14.61 5.82
N SER A 248 -13.95 14.55 6.62
CA SER A 248 -13.02 15.64 6.85
C SER A 248 -11.61 15.20 6.44
N VAL A 249 -10.80 16.14 5.94
CA VAL A 249 -9.37 15.94 5.66
C VAL A 249 -8.61 16.97 6.47
N ASN A 250 -7.68 16.54 7.32
CA ASN A 250 -6.91 17.39 8.23
C ASN A 250 -7.81 18.39 9.00
N GLY A 251 -8.95 17.91 9.51
CA GLY A 251 -9.91 18.72 10.26
C GLY A 251 -10.78 19.69 9.43
N THR A 252 -10.66 19.69 8.10
CA THR A 252 -11.51 20.51 7.21
C THR A 252 -12.51 19.62 6.48
N LYS A 253 -13.80 19.99 6.53
CA LYS A 253 -14.87 19.26 5.84
C LYS A 253 -14.61 19.17 4.32
N ALA A 254 -14.73 17.97 3.76
CA ALA A 254 -14.70 17.70 2.34
C ALA A 254 -16.11 17.84 1.74
N ASN A 255 -16.18 18.27 0.48
CA ASN A 255 -17.44 18.42 -0.25
C ASN A 255 -17.83 17.09 -0.87
N GLN A 256 -19.05 16.61 -0.64
CA GLN A 256 -19.53 15.39 -1.31
C GLN A 256 -19.76 15.66 -2.80
N LEU A 257 -19.12 14.87 -3.66
CA LEU A 257 -19.31 14.95 -5.12
C LEU A 257 -20.46 14.05 -5.60
N GLY A 258 -20.71 12.95 -4.87
CA GLY A 258 -21.72 11.96 -5.20
C GLY A 258 -21.17 10.55 -5.08
N ASP A 259 -21.93 9.59 -5.61
CA ASP A 259 -21.55 8.19 -5.69
C ASP A 259 -20.92 7.88 -7.05
N LEU A 260 -19.95 6.97 -7.08
CA LEU A 260 -19.54 6.37 -8.34
C LEU A 260 -20.63 5.42 -8.85
N LEU A 261 -21.00 5.58 -10.12
CA LEU A 261 -21.98 4.73 -10.77
C LEU A 261 -21.44 3.31 -10.93
N LYS A 262 -22.19 2.31 -10.47
CA LYS A 262 -21.83 0.91 -10.67
C LYS A 262 -21.69 0.60 -12.16
N ASP A 263 -20.58 -0.02 -12.53
CA ASP A 263 -20.42 -0.57 -13.88
C ASP A 263 -21.46 -1.69 -14.10
N THR A 264 -22.34 -1.52 -15.08
CA THR A 264 -23.35 -2.51 -15.44
C THR A 264 -22.88 -3.47 -16.53
N VAL A 265 -21.70 -3.22 -17.12
CA VAL A 265 -21.17 -3.93 -18.29
C VAL A 265 -20.25 -5.08 -17.88
N SER A 266 -19.56 -4.96 -16.74
CA SER A 266 -18.74 -6.04 -16.19
C SER A 266 -19.12 -6.36 -14.75
N SER A 267 -18.99 -7.63 -14.39
CA SER A 267 -19.07 -8.07 -13.00
C SER A 267 -17.85 -8.89 -12.62
N ILE A 268 -17.55 -8.86 -11.32
CA ILE A 268 -16.50 -9.65 -10.70
C ILE A 268 -16.79 -11.15 -10.86
N ASP A 269 -15.77 -11.91 -11.25
CA ASP A 269 -15.87 -13.37 -11.29
C ASP A 269 -15.74 -13.94 -9.88
N LYS A 270 -16.88 -14.37 -9.33
CA LYS A 270 -16.98 -14.98 -7.99
C LYS A 270 -16.72 -16.49 -7.99
N THR A 271 -16.33 -17.08 -9.12
CA THR A 271 -16.04 -18.52 -9.19
C THR A 271 -14.60 -18.86 -8.78
N ASN A 272 -13.70 -17.88 -8.82
CA ASN A 272 -12.31 -18.04 -8.41
C ASN A 272 -12.16 -17.92 -6.88
N GLN A 273 -11.13 -18.57 -6.32
CA GLN A 273 -10.81 -18.43 -4.89
C GLN A 273 -10.47 -16.98 -4.49
N ILE A 274 -10.02 -16.18 -5.45
CA ILE A 274 -9.68 -14.77 -5.29
C ILE A 274 -10.57 -13.97 -6.23
N HIS A 275 -11.36 -13.07 -5.66
CA HIS A 275 -12.23 -12.19 -6.41
C HIS A 275 -11.46 -10.93 -6.83
N VAL A 276 -11.21 -10.77 -8.13
CA VAL A 276 -10.48 -9.62 -8.67
C VAL A 276 -11.47 -8.62 -9.25
N ALA A 277 -11.59 -7.45 -8.61
CA ALA A 277 -12.37 -6.34 -9.14
C ALA A 277 -11.80 -5.87 -10.49
N LYS A 278 -12.71 -5.70 -11.46
CA LYS A 278 -12.41 -5.14 -12.78
C LYS A 278 -12.38 -3.62 -12.76
N ASN A 279 -13.11 -3.00 -11.84
CA ASN A 279 -13.16 -1.56 -11.64
C ASN A 279 -13.40 -1.23 -10.14
N LEU A 280 -13.21 0.04 -9.78
CA LEU A 280 -13.34 0.50 -8.40
C LEU A 280 -14.74 0.27 -7.81
N THR A 281 -15.81 0.35 -8.59
CA THR A 281 -17.18 0.17 -8.07
C THR A 281 -17.52 -1.27 -7.71
N GLU A 282 -16.66 -2.23 -8.07
CA GLU A 282 -16.81 -3.63 -7.66
C GLU A 282 -16.18 -3.93 -6.29
N VAL A 283 -15.35 -3.03 -5.73
CA VAL A 283 -14.67 -3.29 -4.44
C VAL A 283 -15.61 -3.21 -3.23
N ALA A 284 -16.79 -2.61 -3.42
CA ALA A 284 -17.77 -2.34 -2.38
C ALA A 284 -19.18 -2.18 -2.99
N GLU A 285 -20.23 -2.32 -2.18
CA GLU A 285 -21.62 -2.19 -2.67
C GLU A 285 -22.03 -0.76 -3.00
N ARG A 286 -21.33 0.23 -2.45
CA ARG A 286 -21.51 1.65 -2.72
C ARG A 286 -20.17 2.34 -2.51
N VAL A 287 -19.75 3.16 -3.48
CA VAL A 287 -18.51 3.94 -3.39
C VAL A 287 -18.87 5.42 -3.51
N MET A 288 -18.60 6.20 -2.46
CA MET A 288 -18.87 7.63 -2.40
C MET A 288 -17.59 8.44 -2.58
N GLN A 289 -17.72 9.65 -3.12
CA GLN A 289 -16.60 10.56 -3.39
C GLN A 289 -16.74 11.89 -2.64
N PHE A 290 -15.63 12.33 -2.05
CA PHE A 290 -15.54 13.59 -1.31
C PHE A 290 -14.30 14.37 -1.73
N GLU A 291 -14.48 15.62 -2.15
CA GLU A 291 -13.40 16.49 -2.60
C GLU A 291 -12.90 17.41 -1.47
N ALA A 292 -11.58 17.41 -1.30
CA ALA A 292 -10.85 18.38 -0.50
C ALA A 292 -9.96 19.26 -1.40
N ARG A 293 -9.73 20.50 -0.99
CA ARG A 293 -8.86 21.44 -1.72
C ARG A 293 -7.38 21.15 -1.43
N ALA A 294 -6.50 21.13 -2.44
CA ALA A 294 -5.07 20.87 -2.25
C ALA A 294 -4.37 21.71 -1.16
N LYS A 295 -4.86 22.94 -0.90
CA LYS A 295 -4.29 23.85 0.11
C LYS A 295 -4.27 23.28 1.54
N ILE A 296 -5.25 22.44 1.90
CA ILE A 296 -5.37 21.89 3.27
C ILE A 296 -4.50 20.66 3.50
N LEU A 297 -3.84 20.15 2.46
CA LEU A 297 -3.05 18.93 2.55
C LEU A 297 -1.69 19.20 3.19
N ASN A 298 -1.18 18.17 3.85
CA ASN A 298 0.16 18.10 4.38
C ASN A 298 1.07 17.35 3.40
N ALA A 299 2.37 17.61 3.51
CA ALA A 299 3.36 16.68 2.96
C ALA A 299 3.44 15.45 3.88
N GLY A 300 3.47 14.27 3.29
CA GLY A 300 3.47 13.00 3.99
C GLY A 300 2.05 12.58 4.38
N TYR A 301 1.81 12.41 5.67
CA TYR A 301 0.53 11.93 6.19
C TYR A 301 -0.57 12.98 6.14
N ASN A 302 -1.76 12.54 5.75
CA ASN A 302 -3.00 13.28 5.85
C ASN A 302 -4.02 12.46 6.64
N THR A 303 -4.73 13.14 7.53
CA THR A 303 -5.76 12.55 8.40
C THR A 303 -7.11 12.63 7.69
N ILE A 304 -7.79 11.50 7.57
CA ILE A 304 -9.14 11.40 7.02
C ILE A 304 -10.07 10.96 8.14
N GLU A 305 -11.05 11.79 8.46
CA GLU A 305 -12.10 11.49 9.44
C GLU A 305 -13.39 11.14 8.71
N VAL A 306 -14.01 10.03 9.10
CA VAL A 306 -15.24 9.53 8.50
C VAL A 306 -16.27 9.38 9.62
N GLY A 307 -17.35 10.15 9.53
CA GLY A 307 -18.50 10.07 10.43
C GLY A 307 -19.80 9.81 9.67
N LEU A 308 -20.81 9.33 10.39
CA LEU A 308 -22.13 9.04 9.84
C LEU A 308 -23.17 10.00 10.45
N GLU A 309 -24.02 10.60 9.64
CA GLU A 309 -25.06 11.52 10.12
C GLU A 309 -26.31 10.78 10.64
N SER A 310 -26.61 9.63 10.05
CA SER A 310 -27.80 8.83 10.34
C SER A 310 -27.65 7.98 11.61
N ASN A 311 -28.77 7.75 12.33
CA ASN A 311 -28.84 6.85 13.49
C ASN A 311 -28.84 5.35 13.09
N MET A 312 -27.92 4.94 12.22
CA MET A 312 -27.73 3.55 11.82
C MET A 312 -26.25 3.17 11.94
N LYS A 313 -25.92 1.92 11.65
CA LYS A 313 -24.55 1.42 11.61
C LYS A 313 -24.19 1.08 10.19
N GLN A 314 -23.04 1.57 9.73
CA GLN A 314 -22.50 1.27 8.41
C GLN A 314 -21.07 0.76 8.53
N LYS A 315 -20.63 -0.03 7.55
CA LYS A 315 -19.31 -0.66 7.57
C LYS A 315 -18.51 -0.17 6.38
N VAL A 316 -17.44 0.57 6.66
CA VAL A 316 -16.46 0.98 5.65
C VAL A 316 -15.50 -0.17 5.42
N ILE A 317 -15.33 -0.58 4.17
CA ILE A 317 -14.48 -1.70 3.74
C ILE A 317 -13.44 -1.30 2.70
N TRP A 318 -13.55 -0.09 2.14
CA TRP A 318 -12.57 0.46 1.21
C TRP A 318 -12.32 1.93 1.53
N LEU A 319 -11.07 2.36 1.41
CA LEU A 319 -10.70 3.78 1.42
C LEU A 319 -9.54 4.00 0.47
N GLU A 320 -9.69 4.95 -0.43
CA GLU A 320 -8.60 5.44 -1.27
C GLU A 320 -8.64 6.96 -1.43
N VAL A 321 -7.53 7.52 -1.88
CA VAL A 321 -7.37 8.93 -2.20
C VAL A 321 -6.85 9.04 -3.62
N TYR A 322 -7.60 9.70 -4.48
CA TYR A 322 -7.15 10.10 -5.80
C TYR A 322 -6.64 11.54 -5.78
N ILE A 323 -5.43 11.75 -6.30
CA ILE A 323 -4.82 13.07 -6.48
C ILE A 323 -4.59 13.27 -7.97
N HIS A 324 -5.19 14.33 -8.52
CA HIS A 324 -5.04 14.78 -9.91
C HIS A 324 -4.57 16.22 -9.92
#